data_AF-A0A945QP77-F1
#
_entry.id   AF-A0A945QP77-F1
#
_cell.length_a   1.000
_cell.length_b   1.000
_cell.length_c   1.000
_cell.angle_alpha   90.00
_cell.angle_beta   90.00
_cell.angle_gamma   90.00
#
_symmetry.space_group_name_H-M   'P 1'
#
loop_
_entity.id
_entity.type
_entity.pdbx_description
1 polymer ?
#
loop_
_entity_poly.entity_id
_entity_poly.type
_entity_poly.pdbx_seq_one_letter_code
_entity_poly.pdbx_strand_id
1 'polypeptide(L)'
;MNRFQLTLIYLSLFLYIGCEDSKESKEIEIVTPVDTVKVEVFPALGHDGPYQSGNIYYGRESYIEYHAGNIPIILSAPHGGRLTPDEISDRTYGTLVTDL
;
A
#
# COMPACT_ATOMS: atom_id res chain seq x y z
N MET A 1 -51.45 30.43 24.77
CA MET A 1 -50.41 29.56 25.34
C MET A 1 -49.52 30.41 26.24
N ASN A 2 -49.43 30.12 27.55
CA ASN A 2 -48.74 30.98 28.52
C ASN A 2 -47.23 30.99 28.24
N ARG A 3 -46.54 32.13 28.45
CA ARG A 3 -45.10 32.26 28.14
C ARG A 3 -44.27 31.17 28.81
N PHE A 4 -44.63 30.79 30.03
CA PHE A 4 -44.02 29.68 30.75
C PHE A 4 -44.16 28.32 30.05
N GLN A 5 -45.31 28.06 29.44
CA GLN A 5 -45.57 26.82 28.69
C GLN A 5 -44.79 26.79 27.37
N LEU A 6 -44.63 27.94 26.71
CA LEU A 6 -43.77 28.07 25.52
C LEU A 6 -42.29 27.82 25.86
N THR A 7 -41.81 28.30 27.00
CA THR A 7 -40.42 28.06 27.44
C THR A 7 -40.17 26.58 27.75
N LEU A 8 -41.12 25.89 28.39
CA LEU A 8 -41.01 24.45 28.66
C LEU A 8 -40.98 23.62 27.36
N ILE A 9 -41.80 23.99 26.38
CA ILE A 9 -41.83 23.32 25.07
C ILE A 9 -40.51 23.56 24.33
N TYR A 10 -39.94 24.76 24.40
CA TYR A 10 -38.67 25.07 23.75
C TYR A 10 -37.50 24.34 24.40
N LEU A 11 -37.45 24.28 25.73
CA LEU A 11 -36.41 23.56 26.47
C LEU A 11 -36.46 22.04 26.20
N SER A 12 -37.65 21.47 26.13
CA SER A 12 -37.83 20.05 25.77
C SER A 12 -37.44 19.78 24.31
N LEU A 13 -37.75 20.69 23.38
CA LEU A 13 -37.33 20.55 21.97
C LEU A 13 -35.80 20.61 21.79
N PHE A 14 -35.11 21.45 22.57
CA PHE A 14 -33.63 21.51 22.58
C PHE A 14 -32.97 20.20 23.05
N LEU A 15 -33.62 19.47 23.95
CA LEU A 15 -33.15 18.16 24.42
C LEU A 15 -33.33 17.06 23.35
N TYR A 16 -34.33 17.17 22.48
CA TYR A 16 -34.58 16.20 21.41
C TYR A 16 -33.74 16.43 20.14
N ILE A 17 -33.19 17.63 19.93
CA ILE A 17 -32.30 17.97 18.80
C ILE A 17 -30.81 17.82 19.21
N GLY A 18 -30.54 17.29 20.40
CA GLY A 18 -29.18 16.87 20.77
C GLY A 18 -28.71 15.80 19.80
N CYS A 19 -27.85 16.19 18.84
CA CYS A 19 -27.06 15.24 18.06
C CYS A 19 -26.30 14.38 19.07
N GLU A 20 -26.77 13.15 19.26
CA GLU A 20 -25.86 12.09 19.63
C GLU A 20 -24.92 11.99 18.42
N ASP A 21 -23.70 12.52 18.56
CA ASP A 21 -22.61 12.10 17.69
C ASP A 21 -22.58 10.58 17.87
N SER A 22 -23.27 9.87 16.98
CA SER A 22 -23.02 8.48 16.76
C SER A 22 -21.55 8.47 16.40
N LYS A 23 -20.71 8.09 17.37
CA LYS A 23 -19.48 7.40 17.06
C LYS A 23 -19.91 6.11 16.41
N GLU A 24 -20.37 6.22 15.16
CA GLU A 24 -20.10 5.23 14.17
C GLU A 24 -18.57 5.21 14.15
N SER A 25 -18.00 4.41 15.04
CA SER A 25 -16.90 3.58 14.62
C SER A 25 -17.44 2.83 13.42
N LYS A 26 -17.39 3.47 12.25
CA LYS A 26 -16.68 2.85 11.16
C LYS A 26 -15.40 2.42 11.82
N GLU A 27 -15.39 1.17 12.27
CA GLU A 27 -14.27 0.32 12.02
C GLU A 27 -13.90 0.72 10.60
N ILE A 28 -12.88 1.58 10.50
CA ILE A 28 -12.15 1.73 9.27
C ILE A 28 -11.70 0.30 9.12
N GLU A 29 -12.48 -0.49 8.37
CA GLU A 29 -11.97 -1.66 7.72
C GLU A 29 -10.77 -1.06 7.02
N ILE A 30 -9.62 -1.21 7.66
CA ILE A 30 -8.37 -0.99 7.01
C ILE A 30 -8.48 -2.07 5.95
N VAL A 31 -8.99 -1.69 4.78
CA VAL A 31 -8.80 -2.43 3.57
C VAL A 31 -7.30 -2.28 3.37
N THR A 32 -6.51 -2.97 4.20
CA THR A 32 -5.18 -3.37 3.83
C THR A 32 -5.47 -4.06 2.52
N PRO A 33 -4.99 -3.50 1.39
CA PRO A 33 -5.21 -4.13 0.10
C PRO A 33 -4.79 -5.58 0.31
N VAL A 34 -5.78 -6.48 0.25
CA VAL A 34 -5.51 -7.90 0.41
C VAL A 34 -4.51 -8.18 -0.68
N ASP A 35 -3.29 -8.50 -0.27
CA ASP A 35 -2.22 -8.77 -1.19
C ASP A 35 -2.61 -10.05 -1.92
N THR A 36 -3.31 -9.83 -3.03
CA THR A 36 -3.81 -10.85 -3.94
C THR A 36 -2.67 -11.31 -4.84
N VAL A 37 -1.49 -10.69 -4.73
CA VAL A 37 -0.27 -11.20 -5.30
C VAL A 37 0.02 -12.53 -4.64
N LYS A 38 0.08 -13.55 -5.49
CA LYS A 38 0.51 -14.90 -5.10
C LYS A 38 1.79 -14.76 -4.28
N VAL A 39 1.78 -15.21 -3.03
CA VAL A 39 2.97 -15.16 -2.17
C VAL A 39 4.11 -15.84 -2.92
N GLU A 40 5.10 -15.04 -3.27
CA GLU A 40 6.31 -15.46 -3.95
C GLU A 40 7.08 -16.41 -3.01
N VAL A 41 6.83 -17.70 -3.16
CA VAL A 41 7.74 -18.71 -2.62
C VAL A 41 8.91 -18.75 -3.58
N PHE A 42 9.87 -17.85 -3.37
CA PHE A 42 11.17 -17.97 -4.01
C PHE A 42 11.65 -19.40 -3.76
N PRO A 43 12.15 -20.12 -4.78
CA PRO A 43 12.87 -21.34 -4.49
C PRO A 43 13.90 -20.99 -3.43
N ALA A 44 14.13 -21.89 -2.47
CA ALA A 44 15.26 -21.79 -1.58
C ALA A 44 16.54 -21.95 -2.43
N LEU A 45 16.88 -20.91 -3.19
CA LEU A 45 18.24 -20.45 -3.22
C LEU A 45 18.52 -20.25 -1.74
N GLY A 46 19.20 -21.23 -1.13
CA GLY A 46 19.55 -21.15 0.28
C GLY A 46 20.01 -19.73 0.55
N HIS A 47 19.52 -19.14 1.64
CA HIS A 47 19.53 -17.71 1.94
C HIS A 47 20.74 -16.91 1.44
N ASP A 48 21.91 -17.55 1.33
CA ASP A 48 23.20 -16.97 0.92
C ASP A 48 24.00 -17.93 0.00
N GLY A 49 23.34 -18.70 -0.86
CA GLY A 49 23.96 -19.72 -1.73
C GLY A 49 24.93 -19.07 -2.72
N PRO A 50 26.13 -19.64 -2.96
CA PRO A 50 27.12 -18.96 -3.77
C PRO A 50 26.61 -18.85 -5.21
N TYR A 51 26.37 -17.60 -5.65
CA TYR A 51 26.21 -17.31 -7.06
C TYR A 51 27.48 -17.74 -7.79
N GLN A 52 27.35 -18.74 -8.64
CA GLN A 52 28.48 -19.23 -9.42
C GLN A 52 28.84 -18.21 -10.47
N SER A 53 30.10 -17.77 -10.45
CA SER A 53 30.65 -16.84 -11.44
C SER A 53 30.44 -17.39 -12.85
N GLY A 54 29.95 -16.55 -13.76
CA GLY A 54 29.64 -16.89 -15.14
C GLY A 54 28.18 -17.31 -15.37
N ASN A 55 27.39 -17.51 -14.32
CA ASN A 55 25.96 -17.78 -14.45
C ASN A 55 25.14 -16.48 -14.47
N ILE A 56 23.99 -16.55 -15.14
CA ILE A 56 22.97 -15.51 -15.14
C ILE A 56 21.76 -16.02 -14.35
N TYR A 57 21.24 -15.17 -13.47
CA TYR A 57 20.09 -15.46 -12.63
C TYR A 57 18.97 -14.46 -12.94
N TYR A 58 17.75 -14.96 -13.00
CA TYR A 58 16.57 -14.16 -13.24
C TYR A 58 15.70 -14.13 -11.99
N GLY A 59 15.20 -12.94 -11.67
CA GLY A 59 14.13 -12.77 -10.70
C GLY A 59 12.79 -13.24 -11.27
N ARG A 60 11.76 -13.07 -10.44
CA ARG A 60 10.35 -13.26 -10.80
C ARG A 60 10.01 -12.61 -12.14
N GLU A 61 9.33 -13.37 -13.00
CA GLU A 61 8.91 -12.95 -14.35
C GLU A 61 10.04 -12.31 -15.19
N SER A 62 11.31 -12.60 -14.87
CA SER A 62 12.49 -12.02 -15.49
C SER A 62 12.59 -10.48 -15.44
N TYR A 63 11.97 -9.83 -14.44
CA TYR A 63 12.09 -8.37 -14.26
C TYR A 63 13.45 -7.91 -13.74
N ILE A 64 14.22 -8.83 -13.16
CA ILE A 64 15.58 -8.60 -12.67
C ILE A 64 16.49 -9.64 -13.33
N GLU A 65 17.64 -9.18 -13.81
CA GLU A 65 18.72 -10.01 -14.34
C GLU A 65 19.99 -9.75 -13.54
N TYR A 66 20.64 -10.81 -13.05
CA TYR A 66 21.89 -10.73 -12.30
C TYR A 66 22.97 -11.57 -12.98
N HIS A 67 24.05 -10.92 -13.38
CA HIS A 67 25.26 -11.55 -13.90
C HIS A 67 26.25 -11.75 -12.77
N ALA A 68 26.46 -13.01 -12.37
CA ALA A 68 27.40 -13.31 -11.29
C ALA A 68 28.85 -13.24 -11.80
N GLY A 69 29.65 -12.37 -11.19
CA GLY A 69 31.10 -12.27 -11.40
C GLY A 69 31.89 -12.65 -10.15
N ASN A 70 33.22 -12.51 -10.22
CA ASN A 70 34.14 -12.86 -9.13
C ASN A 70 35.08 -11.71 -8.71
N ILE A 71 34.83 -10.48 -9.18
CA ILE A 71 35.55 -9.28 -8.76
C ILE A 71 34.84 -8.63 -7.57
N PRO A 72 35.54 -7.89 -6.70
CA PRO A 72 34.95 -7.26 -5.51
C PRO A 72 34.19 -5.96 -5.86
N ILE A 73 33.33 -6.00 -6.88
CA ILE A 73 32.54 -4.86 -7.37
C ILE A 73 31.12 -5.35 -7.63
N ILE A 74 30.14 -4.55 -7.21
CA ILE A 74 28.73 -4.73 -7.55
C ILE A 74 28.33 -3.54 -8.43
N LEU A 75 27.76 -3.83 -9.61
CA LEU A 75 27.19 -2.84 -10.52
C LEU A 75 25.66 -3.01 -10.54
N SER A 76 24.93 -1.91 -10.41
CA SER A 76 23.46 -1.90 -10.45
C SER A 76 22.93 -0.83 -11.41
N ALA A 77 21.84 -1.16 -12.11
CA ALA A 77 21.16 -0.26 -13.03
C ALA A 77 19.65 -0.24 -12.71
N PRO A 78 19.23 0.46 -11.64
CA PRO A 78 17.87 0.35 -11.09
C PRO A 78 16.76 0.88 -12.02
N HIS A 79 17.09 1.75 -12.99
CA HIS A 79 16.11 2.40 -13.88
C HIS A 79 16.40 2.18 -15.38
N GLY A 80 17.05 1.07 -15.73
CA GLY A 80 17.41 0.77 -17.13
C GLY A 80 16.40 -0.08 -17.91
N GLY A 81 15.42 -0.68 -17.23
CA GLY A 81 14.47 -1.62 -17.83
C GLY A 81 13.35 -0.94 -18.61
N ARG A 82 12.82 -1.61 -19.65
CA ARG A 82 11.63 -1.20 -20.39
C ARG A 82 10.40 -2.08 -20.13
N LEU A 83 10.55 -3.08 -19.25
CA LEU A 83 9.46 -3.98 -18.90
C LEU A 83 8.45 -3.27 -18.01
N THR A 84 7.17 -3.39 -18.35
CA THR A 84 6.04 -2.96 -17.53
C THR A 84 5.31 -4.22 -17.07
N PRO A 85 5.31 -4.56 -15.78
CA PRO A 85 4.63 -5.75 -15.27
C PRO A 85 3.11 -5.65 -15.41
N ASP A 86 2.47 -6.55 -16.16
CA ASP A 86 1.01 -6.54 -16.37
C ASP A 86 0.20 -6.88 -15.10
N GLU A 87 0.82 -7.62 -14.16
CA GLU A 87 0.20 -8.02 -12.90
C GLU A 87 0.20 -6.91 -11.84
N ILE A 88 1.04 -5.88 -12.01
CA ILE A 88 1.12 -4.74 -11.10
C ILE A 88 0.33 -3.61 -11.74
N SER A 89 -0.88 -3.38 -11.24
CA SER A 89 -1.73 -2.29 -11.72
C SER A 89 -1.09 -0.93 -11.48
N ASP A 90 -1.34 0.01 -12.40
CA ASP A 90 -0.95 1.41 -12.23
C ASP A 90 -1.56 2.01 -10.97
N ARG A 91 -0.78 2.90 -10.31
CA ARG A 91 -1.31 3.65 -9.17
C ARG A 91 -2.42 4.60 -9.63
N THR A 92 -3.56 4.55 -8.97
CA THR A 92 -4.70 5.46 -9.21
C THR A 92 -4.62 6.78 -8.44
N TYR A 93 -3.70 6.89 -7.47
CA TYR A 93 -3.45 8.10 -6.68
C TYR A 93 -1.96 8.18 -6.25
N GLY A 94 -1.47 9.39 -5.95
CA GLY A 94 -0.12 9.62 -5.43
C GLY A 94 0.30 11.09 -5.42
N THR A 95 1.46 11.39 -4.85
CA THR A 95 2.09 12.72 -4.89
C THR A 95 3.17 12.72 -5.95
N LEU A 96 3.11 13.67 -6.88
CA LEU A 96 4.20 13.91 -7.84
C LEU A 96 5.21 14.87 -7.21
N VAL A 97 6.49 14.54 -7.32
CA VAL A 97 7.61 15.43 -6.98
C VAL A 97 8.39 15.67 -8.26
N THR A 98 8.69 16.94 -8.54
CA THR A 98 9.57 17.33 -9.64
C THR A 98 10.95 17.60 -9.05
N ASP A 99 11.98 16.94 -9.57
CA ASP A 99 13.36 17.33 -9.26
C ASP A 99 13.62 18.72 -9.86
N LEU A 100 13.94 19.70 -9.01
CA LEU A 100 14.26 21.09 -9.38
C LEU A 100 15.76 21.29 -9.53
#